data_AF-A0A3B8JEE4-F1
#
_entry.id   AF-A0A3B8JEE4-F1
#
_cell.length_a   1.000
_cell.length_b   1.000
_cell.length_c   1.000
_cell.angle_alpha   90.00
_cell.angle_beta   90.00
_cell.angle_gamma   90.00
#
_symmetry.space_group_name_H-M   'P 1'
#
loop_
_entity.id
_entity.type
_entity.pdbx_description
1 polymer ?
#
loop_
_entity_poly.entity_id
_entity_poly.type
_entity_poly.pdbx_seq_one_letter_code
_entity_poly.pdbx_strand_id
1 'polypeptide(L)'
;VIKEYGQLPQVECYPGQLNQVFMNLLNNAIDALDEQNKERSIEEITTSNYTIRIRTRLHDNNSVEIRISDNGLGMPKEVQQKIFNPFFTTKSVGQGTGLGLSISYQIV
;
A
#
# COMPACT_ATOMS: atom_id res chain seq x y z
N VAL A 1 1.78 -12.17 -5.23
CA VAL A 1 0.88 -11.65 -4.15
C VAL A 1 0.53 -12.78 -3.20
N ILE A 2 0.69 -12.57 -1.90
CA ILE A 2 0.34 -13.53 -0.84
C ILE A 2 -0.91 -13.04 -0.11
N LYS A 3 -1.90 -13.93 0.11
CA LYS A 3 -3.19 -13.60 0.72
C LYS A 3 -3.39 -14.45 1.98
N GLU A 4 -3.55 -13.79 3.12
CA GLU A 4 -3.76 -14.39 4.44
C GLU A 4 -5.04 -13.82 5.04
N TYR A 5 -6.19 -14.30 4.57
CA TYR A 5 -7.48 -13.77 5.01
C TYR A 5 -7.98 -14.53 6.24
N GLY A 6 -8.10 -13.82 7.35
CA GLY A 6 -8.79 -14.31 8.53
C GLY A 6 -10.31 -14.37 8.31
N GLN A 7 -11.01 -15.09 9.18
CA GLN A 7 -12.46 -15.06 9.22
C GLN A 7 -12.93 -13.73 9.81
N LEU A 8 -13.68 -12.96 9.03
CA LEU A 8 -14.20 -11.65 9.41
C LEU A 8 -15.73 -11.69 9.43
N PRO A 9 -16.38 -10.95 10.36
CA PRO A 9 -17.80 -10.69 10.27
C PRO A 9 -18.09 -9.74 9.10
N GLN A 10 -19.38 -9.55 8.78
CA GLN A 10 -19.78 -8.42 7.94
C GLN A 10 -19.44 -7.10 8.66
N VAL A 11 -18.91 -6.15 7.91
CA VAL A 11 -18.51 -4.83 8.40
C VAL A 11 -19.40 -3.79 7.74
N GLU A 12 -20.09 -2.99 8.54
CA GLU A 12 -20.81 -1.81 8.06
C GLU A 12 -19.78 -0.76 7.63
N CYS A 13 -19.83 -0.35 6.36
CA CYS A 13 -18.84 0.56 5.79
C CYS A 13 -19.38 1.24 4.53
N TYR A 14 -18.62 2.20 4.00
CA TYR A 14 -18.81 2.74 2.66
C TYR A 14 -17.90 2.00 1.66
N PRO A 15 -18.41 1.05 0.86
CA PRO A 15 -17.56 0.17 0.07
C PRO A 15 -16.71 0.93 -0.97
N GLY A 16 -17.27 1.99 -1.56
CA GLY A 16 -16.53 2.82 -2.52
C GLY A 16 -15.32 3.52 -1.91
N GLN A 17 -15.43 4.00 -0.67
CA GLN A 17 -14.33 4.66 0.04
C GLN A 17 -13.25 3.64 0.43
N LEU A 18 -13.64 2.48 0.97
CA LEU A 18 -12.67 1.43 1.29
C LEU A 18 -11.95 0.91 0.05
N ASN A 19 -12.66 0.74 -1.06
CA ASN A 19 -12.03 0.39 -2.34
C ASN A 19 -10.98 1.42 -2.76
N GLN A 20 -11.26 2.72 -2.58
CA GLN A 20 -10.28 3.78 -2.88
C GLN A 20 -9.03 3.66 -2.00
N VAL A 21 -9.20 3.39 -0.69
CA VAL A 21 -8.09 3.14 0.23
C VAL A 21 -7.24 1.97 -0.26
N PHE A 22 -7.86 0.83 -0.55
CA PHE A 22 -7.13 -0.36 -0.98
C PHE A 22 -6.40 -0.14 -2.30
N MET A 23 -7.04 0.50 -3.28
CA MET A 23 -6.40 0.81 -4.56
C MET A 23 -5.21 1.76 -4.39
N ASN A 24 -5.32 2.78 -3.52
CA ASN A 24 -4.20 3.69 -3.25
C ASN A 24 -3.02 2.96 -2.61
N LEU A 25 -3.28 2.12 -1.61
CA LEU A 25 -2.22 1.35 -0.92
C LEU A 25 -1.58 0.31 -1.83
N LEU A 26 -2.37 -0.41 -2.62
CA LEU A 26 -1.86 -1.42 -3.56
C LEU A 26 -1.05 -0.80 -4.69
N ASN A 27 -1.50 0.34 -5.25
CA ASN A 27 -0.73 1.05 -6.27
C ASN A 27 0.63 1.48 -5.71
N ASN A 28 0.66 2.10 -4.53
CA ASN A 28 1.92 2.51 -3.90
C ASN A 28 2.87 1.33 -3.65
N ALA A 29 2.33 0.17 -3.25
CA ALA A 29 3.12 -1.06 -3.09
C ALA A 29 3.69 -1.56 -4.42
N ILE A 30 2.92 -1.49 -5.51
CA ILE A 30 3.41 -1.84 -6.87
C ILE A 30 4.50 -0.86 -7.29
N ASP A 31 4.28 0.44 -7.13
CA ASP A 31 5.25 1.48 -7.48
C ASP A 31 6.59 1.27 -6.74
N ALA A 32 6.54 0.91 -5.45
CA ALA A 32 7.74 0.65 -4.65
C ALA A 32 8.57 -0.55 -5.16
N LEU A 33 7.90 -1.57 -5.69
CA LEU A 33 8.55 -2.74 -6.28
C LEU A 33 9.07 -2.42 -7.69
N ASP A 34 8.34 -1.64 -8.48
CA ASP A 34 8.75 -1.21 -9.81
C ASP A 34 9.96 -0.26 -9.76
N GLU A 35 10.00 0.66 -8.77
CA GLU A 35 11.14 1.55 -8.55
C GLU A 35 12.44 0.76 -8.30
N GLN A 36 12.35 -0.34 -7.54
CA GLN A 36 13.48 -1.23 -7.27
C GLN A 36 14.00 -1.93 -8.53
N ASN A 37 13.19 -2.02 -9.58
CA ASN A 37 13.52 -2.72 -10.82
C ASN A 37 14.15 -1.83 -11.90
N LYS A 38 14.13 -0.49 -11.74
CA LYS A 38 14.52 0.44 -12.81
C LYS A 38 15.94 0.23 -13.36
N GLU A 39 16.86 -0.26 -12.53
CA GLU A 39 18.26 -0.47 -12.90
C GLU A 39 18.64 -1.97 -12.96
N ARG A 40 17.67 -2.87 -12.86
CA ARG A 40 17.92 -4.33 -12.82
C ARG A 40 17.67 -4.97 -14.19
N SER A 41 18.46 -6.01 -14.49
CA SER A 41 18.27 -6.82 -15.69
C SER A 41 16.99 -7.66 -15.63
N ILE A 42 16.47 -8.08 -16.78
CA ILE A 42 15.28 -8.94 -16.86
C ILE A 42 15.47 -10.25 -16.06
N GLU A 43 16.68 -10.80 -16.06
CA GLU A 43 17.01 -12.02 -15.32
C GLU A 43 16.94 -11.78 -13.80
N GLU A 44 17.44 -10.65 -13.32
CA GLU A 44 17.34 -10.27 -11.91
C GLU A 44 15.89 -10.00 -11.49
N ILE A 45 15.09 -9.39 -12.37
CA ILE A 45 13.67 -9.13 -12.12
C ILE A 45 12.89 -10.44 -12.00
N THR A 46 13.10 -11.36 -12.94
CA THR A 46 12.36 -12.64 -13.00
C THR A 46 12.75 -13.61 -11.88
N THR A 47 13.96 -13.50 -11.33
CA THR A 47 14.43 -14.30 -10.19
C THR A 47 14.14 -13.68 -8.82
N SER A 48 13.65 -12.43 -8.79
CA SER A 48 13.34 -11.73 -7.54
C SER A 48 12.03 -12.18 -6.91
N ASN A 49 12.00 -12.29 -5.58
CA ASN A 49 10.82 -12.67 -4.81
C ASN A 49 9.96 -11.46 -4.42
N TYR A 50 9.53 -10.67 -5.39
CA TYR A 50 8.68 -9.51 -5.12
C TYR A 50 7.31 -9.92 -4.61
N THR A 51 6.93 -9.38 -3.47
CA THR A 51 5.78 -9.82 -2.71
C THR A 51 5.01 -8.63 -2.17
N ILE A 52 3.75 -8.53 -2.57
CA ILE A 52 2.72 -7.82 -1.81
C ILE A 52 1.96 -8.87 -1.01
N ARG A 53 1.91 -8.70 0.31
CA ARG A 53 1.19 -9.54 1.27
C ARG A 53 0.00 -8.77 1.81
N ILE A 54 -1.18 -9.39 1.75
CA ILE A 54 -2.42 -8.86 2.32
C ILE A 54 -2.85 -9.81 3.43
N ARG A 55 -2.98 -9.28 4.65
CA ARG A 55 -3.42 -10.03 5.81
C ARG A 55 -4.63 -9.35 6.44
N THR A 56 -5.63 -10.13 6.82
CA THR A 56 -6.77 -9.60 7.59
C THR A 56 -6.90 -10.29 8.94
N ARG A 57 -7.33 -9.53 9.95
CA ARG A 57 -7.49 -10.04 11.31
C ARG A 57 -8.68 -9.36 12.00
N LEU A 58 -9.47 -10.14 12.72
CA LEU A 58 -10.40 -9.63 13.72
C LEU A 58 -9.66 -9.50 15.06
N HIS A 59 -9.76 -8.34 15.69
CA HIS A 59 -9.22 -8.08 17.02
C HIS A 59 -10.30 -8.22 18.09
N ASP A 60 -9.87 -8.49 19.33
CA ASP A 60 -10.77 -8.74 20.47
C ASP A 60 -11.63 -7.52 20.83
N ASN A 61 -11.20 -6.31 20.45
CA ASN A 61 -11.94 -5.07 20.61
C ASN A 61 -12.97 -4.82 19.48
N ASN A 62 -13.34 -5.85 18.73
CA ASN A 62 -14.29 -5.80 17.62
C ASN A 62 -13.85 -4.86 16.46
N SER A 63 -12.54 -4.70 16.26
CA SER A 63 -12.01 -4.02 15.07
C SER A 63 -11.47 -5.01 14.04
N VAL A 64 -11.59 -4.66 12.77
CA VAL A 64 -10.98 -5.40 11.65
C VAL A 64 -9.70 -4.68 11.24
N GLU A 65 -8.59 -5.40 11.24
CA GLU A 65 -7.33 -4.96 10.65
C GLU A 65 -7.20 -5.54 9.25
N ILE A 66 -6.81 -4.68 8.30
CA ILE A 66 -6.34 -5.07 6.97
C ILE A 66 -4.92 -4.54 6.85
N ARG A 67 -3.94 -5.44 6.79
CA ARG A 67 -2.53 -5.12 6.65
C ARG A 67 -2.08 -5.43 5.23
N ILE A 68 -1.58 -4.40 4.55
CA ILE A 68 -0.95 -4.51 3.23
C ILE A 68 0.54 -4.24 3.44
N SER A 69 1.39 -5.15 2.97
CA SER A 69 2.84 -5.03 3.12
C SER A 69 3.53 -5.45 1.83
N ASP A 70 4.44 -4.63 1.32
CA ASP A 70 5.37 -5.00 0.27
C ASP A 70 6.77 -5.28 0.83
N ASN A 71 7.65 -5.81 -0.01
CA ASN A 71 9.08 -5.96 0.27
C ASN A 71 9.94 -5.12 -0.69
N GLY A 72 9.44 -3.95 -1.09
CA GLY A 72 10.17 -2.99 -1.90
C GLY A 72 11.21 -2.21 -1.10
N LEU A 73 11.62 -1.06 -1.65
CA LEU A 73 12.70 -0.22 -1.11
C LEU A 73 12.41 0.39 0.28
N GLY A 74 11.14 0.36 0.71
CA GLY A 74 10.71 1.04 1.92
C GLY A 74 10.83 2.56 1.81
N MET A 75 10.85 3.25 2.96
CA MET A 75 10.89 4.72 3.00
C MET A 75 11.85 5.22 4.10
N PRO A 76 12.67 6.24 3.82
CA PRO A 76 13.42 6.97 4.85
C PRO A 76 12.51 7.60 5.90
N LYS A 77 13.04 7.86 7.10
CA LYS A 77 12.26 8.42 8.22
C LYS A 77 11.68 9.79 7.90
N GLU A 78 12.40 10.65 7.17
CA GLU A 78 11.90 11.98 6.80
C GLU A 78 10.73 11.91 5.82
N VAL A 79 10.70 10.87 4.96
CA VAL A 79 9.61 10.60 4.03
C VAL A 79 8.39 10.12 4.81
N GLN A 80 8.56 9.14 5.72
CA GLN A 80 7.48 8.60 6.56
C GLN A 80 6.71 9.69 7.33
N GLN A 81 7.39 10.75 7.76
CA GLN A 81 6.75 11.88 8.46
C GLN A 81 5.85 12.74 7.57
N LYS A 82 6.02 12.67 6.25
CA LYS A 82 5.36 13.54 5.27
C LYS A 82 4.37 12.80 4.37
N ILE A 83 4.37 11.46 4.35
CA ILE A 83 3.59 10.66 3.38
C ILE A 83 2.08 10.90 3.40
N PHE A 84 1.54 11.39 4.53
CA PHE A 84 0.13 11.72 4.66
C PHE A 84 -0.18 13.20 4.37
N ASN A 85 0.83 14.03 4.11
CA ASN A 85 0.63 15.41 3.73
C ASN A 85 0.04 15.46 2.31
N PRO A 86 -1.05 16.23 2.10
CA PRO A 86 -1.61 16.39 0.77
C PRO A 86 -0.56 16.88 -0.24
N PHE A 87 -0.60 16.32 -1.45
CA PHE A 87 0.30 16.62 -2.57
C PHE A 87 1.77 16.20 -2.38
N PHE A 88 2.14 15.63 -1.23
CA PHE A 88 3.48 15.08 -1.06
C PHE A 88 3.64 13.79 -1.87
N THR A 89 4.71 13.70 -2.65
CA THR A 89 5.05 12.51 -3.43
C THR A 89 6.56 12.44 -3.66
N THR A 90 7.12 11.24 -3.65
CA THR A 90 8.51 10.97 -4.07
C THR A 90 8.61 10.63 -5.55
N LYS A 91 7.47 10.41 -6.22
CA LYS A 91 7.41 10.13 -7.66
C LYS A 91 7.80 11.34 -8.48
N SER A 92 8.33 11.09 -9.68
CA SER A 92 8.63 12.12 -10.68
C SER A 92 7.38 12.94 -11.05
N VAL A 93 7.63 14.16 -11.53
CA VAL A 93 6.57 15.09 -11.97
C VAL A 93 5.64 14.39 -12.98
N GLY A 94 4.33 14.47 -12.72
CA GLY A 94 3.30 13.86 -13.57
C GLY A 94 3.01 12.38 -13.29
N GLN A 95 3.77 11.70 -12.43
CA GLN A 95 3.55 10.27 -12.10
C GLN A 95 2.76 10.04 -10.81
N GLY A 96 2.51 11.08 -10.02
CA GLY A 96 1.74 10.98 -8.79
C GLY A 96 1.07 12.30 -8.44
N THR A 97 -0.18 12.22 -7.99
CA THR A 97 -0.92 13.38 -7.46
C THR A 97 -0.51 13.74 -6.04
N GLY A 98 0.12 12.81 -5.31
CA GLY A 98 0.42 12.95 -3.89
C GLY A 98 -0.82 12.97 -2.99
N LEU A 99 -1.99 12.53 -3.49
CA LEU A 99 -3.25 12.56 -2.74
C LEU A 99 -3.70 11.19 -2.21
N GLY A 100 -3.13 10.09 -2.71
CA GLY A 100 -3.61 8.74 -2.39
C GLY A 100 -3.58 8.42 -0.89
N LEU A 101 -2.45 8.65 -0.23
CA LEU A 101 -2.31 8.37 1.21
C LEU A 101 -3.06 9.37 2.09
N SER A 102 -3.10 10.65 1.72
CA SER A 102 -3.86 11.65 2.47
C SER A 102 -5.37 11.38 2.41
N ILE A 103 -5.90 10.98 1.25
CA ILE A 103 -7.31 10.55 1.11
C ILE A 103 -7.55 9.28 1.92
N SER A 104 -6.61 8.32 1.88
CA SER A 104 -6.76 7.08 2.62
C SER A 104 -6.85 7.29 4.13
N TYR A 105 -6.03 8.21 4.67
CA TYR A 105 -6.03 8.60 6.08
C TYR A 105 -7.27 9.41 6.49
N GLN A 106 -7.97 10.04 5.56
CA GLN A 106 -9.23 10.73 5.84
C GLN A 106 -10.43 9.77 5.90
N ILE A 107 -10.32 8.60 5.25
CA ILE A 107 -11.40 7.60 5.20
C ILE A 107 -11.39 6.69 6.44
N VAL A 108 -10.21 6.36 6.97
CA VAL A 108 -9.98 5.42 8.07
C VAL A 108 -9.28 6.12 9.22
#